data_AF-A0A8J6PET0-F1
#
_entry.id   AF-A0A8J6PET0-F1
#
_cell.length_a   1.000
_cell.length_b   1.000
_cell.length_c   1.000
_cell.angle_alpha   90.00
_cell.angle_beta   90.00
_cell.angle_gamma   90.00
#
_symmetry.space_group_name_H-M   'P 1'
#
loop_
_entity.id
_entity.type
_entity.pdbx_description
1 polymer ?
#
loop_
_entity_poly.entity_id
_entity_poly.type
_entity_poly.pdbx_seq_one_letter_code
_entity_poly.pdbx_strand_id
1 'polypeptide(L)' 'MNSTEITGVYVSRGNAVDCPQIRGDDGQLHSVIGVSSDIAIGDRIRVSGHYAVSTRCRGQALVVEEQQKLQK' A
#
# COMPACT_ATOMS: atom_id res chain seq x y z
N MET A 1 -16.07 5.79 -10.55
CA MET A 1 -14.77 5.09 -10.44
C MET A 1 -14.75 4.44 -9.07
N ASN A 2 -14.60 3.12 -8.99
CA ASN A 2 -14.63 2.41 -7.71
C ASN A 2 -13.23 2.47 -7.09
N SER A 3 -13.04 3.38 -6.12
CA SER A 3 -11.83 3.43 -5.31
C SER A 3 -11.86 2.27 -4.30
N THR A 4 -10.77 1.54 -4.18
CA THR A 4 -10.54 0.50 -3.17
C THR A 4 -9.79 1.12 -2.01
N GLU A 5 -10.20 0.77 -0.80
CA GLU A 5 -9.60 1.25 0.42
C GLU A 5 -9.03 0.09 1.24
N ILE A 6 -7.83 0.30 1.79
CA ILE A 6 -7.12 -0.67 2.61
C ILE A 6 -6.63 0.04 3.87
N THR A 7 -6.95 -0.53 5.02
CA THR A 7 -6.38 -0.14 6.31
C THR A 7 -5.50 -1.26 6.83
N GLY A 8 -4.31 -0.91 7.30
CA GLY A 8 -3.34 -1.91 7.74
C GLY A 8 -2.02 -1.33 8.20
N VAL A 9 -1.03 -2.21 8.37
CA VAL A 9 0.33 -1.84 8.76
C VAL A 9 1.24 -1.87 7.53
N TYR A 10 2.02 -0.83 7.31
CA TYR A 10 3.02 -0.82 6.25
C TYR A 10 4.19 -1.74 6.64
N VAL A 11 4.40 -2.82 5.91
CA VAL A 11 5.33 -3.90 6.32
C VAL A 11 6.58 -4.01 5.45
N SER A 12 6.56 -3.47 4.23
CA SER A 12 7.70 -3.56 3.30
C SER A 12 7.75 -2.36 2.37
N ARG A 13 8.96 -1.87 2.09
CA ARG A 13 9.24 -0.86 1.05
C ARG A 13 9.37 -1.46 -0.36
N GLY A 14 9.25 -2.77 -0.50
CA GLY A 14 9.55 -3.48 -1.73
C GLY A 14 11.07 -3.61 -1.96
N ASN A 15 11.45 -4.41 -2.96
CA ASN A 15 12.84 -4.72 -3.31
C ASN A 15 13.12 -4.53 -4.81
N ALA A 16 12.40 -3.61 -5.47
CA ALA A 16 12.37 -3.36 -6.92
C ALA A 16 11.79 -4.51 -7.78
N VAL A 17 11.60 -5.71 -7.23
CA VAL A 17 10.82 -6.78 -7.87
C VAL A 17 9.42 -6.81 -7.26
N ASP A 18 9.33 -6.79 -5.94
CA ASP A 18 8.10 -6.74 -5.17
C ASP A 18 7.73 -5.29 -4.87
N CYS A 19 6.46 -4.95 -5.04
CA CYS A 19 5.96 -3.63 -4.66
C CYS A 19 6.05 -3.46 -3.14
N PRO A 20 6.06 -2.22 -2.63
CA PRO A 20 5.74 -1.97 -1.24
C PRO A 20 4.46 -2.70 -0.79
N GLN A 21 4.38 -3.09 0.47
CA GLN A 21 3.27 -3.92 0.97
C GLN A 21 2.67 -3.38 2.26
N ILE A 22 1.35 -3.48 2.34
CA ILE A 22 0.55 -3.25 3.55
C ILE A 22 -0.03 -4.59 3.98
N ARG A 23 0.12 -4.92 5.27
CA ARG A 23 -0.66 -5.99 5.88
C ARG A 23 -1.99 -5.43 6.31
N GLY A 24 -3.05 -5.78 5.58
CA GLY A 24 -4.40 -5.34 5.87
C GLY A 24 -4.92 -5.88 7.20
N ASP A 25 -5.98 -5.25 7.71
CA ASP A 25 -6.70 -5.73 8.88
C ASP A 25 -7.42 -7.08 8.64
N ASP A 26 -7.61 -7.44 7.38
CA ASP A 26 -8.04 -8.77 6.93
C ASP A 26 -6.94 -9.85 7.07
N GLY A 27 -5.72 -9.44 7.47
CA GLY A 27 -4.56 -10.31 7.61
C GLY A 27 -3.82 -10.60 6.30
N GLN A 28 -4.30 -10.11 5.16
CA GLN A 28 -3.68 -10.32 3.85
C GLN A 28 -2.61 -9.27 3.55
N LEU A 29 -1.68 -9.60 2.64
CA LEU A 29 -0.69 -8.67 2.14
C LEU A 29 -1.18 -8.05 0.84
N HIS A 30 -1.21 -6.72 0.82
CA HIS A 30 -1.65 -5.92 -0.31
C HIS A 30 -0.46 -5.15 -0.86
N SER A 31 -0.16 -5.38 -2.14
CA SER A 31 0.85 -4.62 -2.87
C SER A 31 0.35 -3.21 -3.17
N VAL A 32 1.15 -2.19 -2.87
CA VAL A 32 0.79 -0.78 -3.04
C VAL A 32 1.91 0.01 -3.72
N ILE A 33 1.55 1.08 -4.42
CA ILE A 33 2.48 1.97 -5.12
C ILE A 33 2.10 3.40 -4.81
N GLY A 34 3.10 4.26 -4.60
CA GLY A 34 2.86 5.68 -4.32
C GLY A 34 2.69 6.01 -2.84
N VAL A 35 3.02 5.08 -1.94
CA VAL A 35 3.13 5.39 -0.51
C VAL A 35 4.25 6.41 -0.30
N SER A 36 3.92 7.49 0.40
CA SER A 36 4.86 8.58 0.66
C SER A 36 6.01 8.14 1.58
N SER A 37 7.15 8.83 1.44
CA SER A 37 8.39 8.50 2.14
C SER A 37 8.37 8.79 3.65
N ASP A 38 7.41 9.59 4.13
CA ASP A 38 7.17 9.86 5.55
C ASP A 38 6.50 8.68 6.29
N ILE A 39 5.98 7.70 5.55
CA ILE A 39 5.46 6.46 6.11
C ILE A 39 6.60 5.47 6.36
N ALA A 40 6.81 5.12 7.62
CA ALA A 40 7.78 4.14 8.05
C ALA A 40 7.19 2.73 8.09
N ILE A 41 8.06 1.72 7.94
CA ILE A 41 7.65 0.33 8.18
C ILE A 41 7.23 0.22 9.65
N GLY A 42 6.08 -0.42 9.89
CA GLY A 42 5.43 -0.51 11.19
C GLY A 42 4.34 0.54 11.41
N ASP A 43 4.27 1.59 10.58
CA ASP A 43 3.20 2.56 10.67
C ASP A 43 1.86 1.94 10.27
N ARG A 44 0.83 2.25 11.03
CA ARG A 44 -0.55 1.94 10.66
C ARG A 44 -1.07 3.05 9.76
N ILE A 45 -1.57 2.69 8.59
CA ILE A 45 -2.04 3.63 7.58
C ILE A 45 -3.36 3.16 6.98
N ARG A 46 -4.12 4.12 6.47
CA ARG A 46 -5.26 3.92 5.58
C ARG A 46 -4.88 4.47 4.22
N VAL A 47 -5.06 3.68 3.17
CA VAL A 47 -4.80 4.09 1.78
C VAL A 47 -6.03 3.84 0.93
N SER A 48 -6.28 4.71 -0.02
CA SER A 48 -7.33 4.54 -1.03
C SER A 48 -6.75 4.75 -2.43
N GLY A 49 -7.37 4.11 -3.43
CA GLY A 49 -6.96 4.25 -4.82
C GLY A 49 -7.51 3.16 -5.72
N HIS A 50 -6.78 2.78 -6.76
CA HIS A 50 -7.25 1.79 -7.73
C HIS A 50 -6.19 0.74 -8.05
N TYR A 51 -6.64 -0.48 -8.36
CA TYR A 51 -5.72 -1.54 -8.76
C TYR A 51 -5.26 -1.35 -10.21
N ALA A 52 -3.94 -1.40 -10.42
CA ALA A 52 -3.33 -1.39 -11.73
C ALA A 52 -2.19 -2.41 -11.80
N VAL A 53 -1.86 -2.85 -13.01
CA VAL A 53 -0.62 -3.60 -13.26
C VAL A 53 0.48 -2.58 -13.46
N SER A 54 1.51 -2.64 -12.63
CA SER A 54 2.66 -1.74 -12.75
C SER A 54 3.80 -2.40 -13.49
N THR A 55 4.58 -1.59 -14.21
CA THR A 55 5.87 -2.01 -14.76
C THR A 55 7.00 -1.88 -13.75
N ARG A 56 6.76 -1.26 -12.59
CA ARG A 56 7.77 -1.00 -11.55
C ARG A 56 7.98 -2.16 -10.59
N CYS A 57 7.02 -3.07 -10.52
CA CYS A 57 7.05 -4.24 -9.63
C CYS A 57 6.11 -5.31 -10.16
N ARG A 58 6.24 -6.53 -9.63
CA ARG A 58 5.53 -7.71 -10.12
C ARG A 58 4.07 -7.71 -9.69
N GLY A 59 3.19 -7.89 -10.67
CA GLY A 59 1.77 -8.18 -10.44
C GLY A 59 0.88 -6.93 -10.36
N GLN A 60 -0.33 -7.13 -9.84
CA GLN A 60 -1.29 -6.06 -9.60
C GLN A 60 -1.00 -5.40 -8.24
N ALA A 61 -1.08 -4.08 -8.21
CA ALA A 61 -0.90 -3.29 -6.99
C ALA A 61 -1.92 -2.16 -6.92
N LEU A 62 -2.26 -1.75 -5.71
CA LEU A 62 -3.07 -0.56 -5.47
C LEU A 62 -2.21 0.68 -5.69
N VAL A 63 -2.55 1.48 -6.70
CA VAL A 63 -1.98 2.81 -6.89
C VAL A 63 -2.65 3.73 -5.89
N VAL A 64 -1.88 4.20 -4.92
CA VAL A 64 -2.35 5.07 -3.83
C VAL A 64 -2.65 6.45 -4.38
N GLU A 65 -3.89 6.89 -4.20
CA GLU A 65 -4.36 8.24 -4.53
C GLU A 65 -4.43 9.09 -3.25
N GLU A 66 -4.91 8.51 -2.17
CA GLU A 66 -4.91 9.14 -0.84
C GLU A 66 -4.31 8.20 0.21
N GLN A 67 -3.65 8.79 1.19
CA GLN A 67 -3.10 8.07 2.32
C GLN A 67 -3.21 8.88 3.60
N GLN A 68 -3.45 8.19 4.71
CA GLN A 68 -3.53 8.78 6.03
C GLN A 68 -2.80 7.89 7.03
N LYS A 69 -1.84 8.47 7.75
CA LYS A 69 -1.20 7.81 8.90
C LYS A 69 -2.16 7.82 10.08
N LEU A 70 -2.45 6.62 10.59
CA LEU A 70 -3.27 6.44 11.78
C LEU A 70 -2.31 6.39 12.98
N GLN A 71 -2.03 7.55 13.57
CA GLN A 71 -1.24 7.60 14.81
C GLN A 71 -2.04 6.94 15.94
N LYS A 72 -1.34 6.16 16.76
CA LYS A 72 -1.87 5.58 17.99
C LYS A 72 -1.70 6.56 19.15
#